data_AF-A0A0G1FVS4-F1
#
_entry.id   AF-A0A0G1FVS4-F1
#
_cell.length_a   1.000
_cell.length_b   1.000
_cell.length_c   1.000
_cell.angle_alpha   90.00
_cell.angle_beta   90.00
_cell.angle_gamma   90.00
#
_symmetry.space_group_name_H-M   'P 1'
#
loop_
_entity.id
_entity.type
_entity.pdbx_description
1 polymer ?
#
loop_
_entity_poly.entity_id
_entity_poly.type
_entity_poly.pdbx_seq_one_letter_code
_entity_poly.pdbx_strand_id
1 'polypeptide(L)'
;MKQGIAKFLGVYVPKININNAKITFLNEGEIGEKIWETPPQLYIKRVVIVEPREGAIIALGTVIVTESMCNGHFPFFKMLPLAILAQAVGQVGELLILSMNGNNGSHNNDKVPIVIKASEVRSMSNKGGTKQRRFVIPGDHLLVFMTHIGGRFGMHEVKADIYVEDGIMASIGGLTYYNVELKNFWEVRDGESMVKQDSGFRLPVSEGSQTIQRVA
;
A
#
# COMPACT_ATOMS: atom_id res chain seq x y z
N MET A 1 -11.94 -23.01 -6.04
CA MET A 1 -13.14 -22.22 -6.37
C MET A 1 -12.70 -21.06 -7.27
N LYS A 2 -13.09 -21.01 -8.55
CA LYS A 2 -12.68 -19.92 -9.46
C LYS A 2 -13.49 -18.67 -9.10
N GLN A 3 -12.85 -17.68 -8.46
CA GLN A 3 -13.48 -16.39 -8.19
C GLN A 3 -13.87 -15.75 -9.52
N GLY A 4 -15.17 -15.46 -9.70
CA GLY A 4 -15.65 -14.81 -10.90
C GLY A 4 -15.11 -13.37 -10.99
N ILE A 5 -14.84 -12.91 -12.20
CA ILE A 5 -14.41 -11.54 -12.46
C ILE A 5 -15.67 -10.70 -12.78
N ALA A 6 -15.80 -9.51 -12.21
CA ALA A 6 -16.83 -8.53 -12.53
C ALA A 6 -16.22 -7.34 -13.27
N LYS A 7 -16.97 -6.75 -14.22
CA LYS A 7 -16.54 -5.54 -14.95
C LYS A 7 -17.14 -4.31 -14.27
N PHE A 8 -16.32 -3.47 -13.67
CA PHE A 8 -16.72 -2.19 -13.09
C PHE A 8 -15.98 -1.06 -13.78
N LEU A 9 -16.70 -0.14 -14.44
CA LEU A 9 -16.12 0.98 -15.21
C LEU A 9 -15.02 0.56 -16.21
N GLY A 10 -15.14 -0.63 -16.81
CA GLY A 10 -14.13 -1.16 -17.75
C GLY A 10 -13.02 -1.99 -17.09
N VAL A 11 -12.87 -1.93 -15.77
CA VAL A 11 -11.87 -2.69 -14.99
C VAL A 11 -12.43 -4.05 -14.59
N TYR A 12 -11.66 -5.11 -14.81
CA TYR A 12 -11.98 -6.46 -14.36
C TYR A 12 -11.55 -6.65 -12.90
N VAL A 13 -12.49 -6.63 -11.95
CA VAL A 13 -12.21 -6.82 -10.52
C VAL A 13 -12.71 -8.18 -10.02
N PRO A 14 -12.07 -8.80 -9.01
CA PRO A 14 -12.61 -9.98 -8.37
C PRO A 14 -14.02 -9.71 -7.82
N LYS A 15 -14.95 -10.68 -7.97
CA LYS A 15 -16.27 -10.59 -7.32
C LYS A 15 -16.09 -10.60 -5.81
N ILE A 16 -16.55 -9.52 -5.18
CA ILE A 16 -16.59 -9.39 -3.72
C ILE A 16 -18.01 -9.71 -3.26
N ASN A 17 -18.15 -10.58 -2.26
CA ASN A 17 -19.42 -10.74 -1.57
C ASN A 17 -19.58 -9.61 -0.56
N ILE A 18 -20.53 -8.72 -0.78
CA ILE A 18 -20.82 -7.56 0.08
C ILE A 18 -22.03 -7.77 0.98
N ASN A 19 -22.66 -8.95 0.94
CA ASN A 19 -23.85 -9.21 1.74
C ASN A 19 -23.50 -9.14 3.23
N ASN A 20 -24.17 -8.24 3.96
CA ASN A 20 -23.91 -7.96 5.38
C ASN A 20 -22.45 -7.55 5.69
N ALA A 21 -21.73 -7.02 4.71
CA ALA A 21 -20.40 -6.47 4.94
C ALA A 21 -20.51 -5.05 5.50
N LYS A 22 -19.63 -4.70 6.45
CA LYS A 22 -19.40 -3.30 6.80
C LYS A 22 -18.53 -2.69 5.71
N ILE A 23 -18.99 -1.58 5.13
CA ILE A 23 -18.29 -0.88 4.05
C ILE A 23 -17.92 0.51 4.57
N THR A 24 -16.63 0.81 4.52
CA THR A 24 -16.09 2.12 4.90
C THR A 24 -15.57 2.80 3.64
N PHE A 25 -16.06 4.01 3.36
CA PHE A 25 -15.57 4.87 2.28
C PHE A 25 -14.69 5.96 2.88
N LEU A 26 -13.50 6.16 2.31
CA LEU A 26 -12.57 7.20 2.72
C LEU A 26 -12.19 8.05 1.49
N ASN A 27 -12.35 9.36 1.61
CA ASN A 27 -11.83 10.34 0.67
C ASN A 27 -10.42 10.83 1.07
N GLU A 28 -9.76 11.60 0.21
CA GLU A 28 -8.39 12.08 0.44
C GLU A 28 -8.20 12.84 1.77
N GLY A 29 -9.18 13.65 2.19
CA GLY A 29 -9.12 14.36 3.47
C GLY A 29 -9.22 13.40 4.65
N GLU A 30 -10.19 12.49 4.63
CA GLU A 30 -10.37 11.47 5.67
C GLU A 30 -9.16 10.55 5.77
N ILE A 31 -8.58 10.16 4.62
CA ILE A 31 -7.34 9.39 4.55
C ILE A 31 -6.20 10.14 5.23
N GLY A 32 -6.05 11.43 4.93
CA GLY A 32 -5.03 12.27 5.53
C GLY A 32 -5.12 12.32 7.06
N GLU A 33 -6.31 12.17 7.63
CA GLU A 33 -6.50 12.04 9.08
C GLU A 33 -6.18 10.63 9.63
N LYS A 34 -6.20 9.61 8.76
CA LYS A 34 -6.00 8.19 9.13
C LYS A 34 -4.54 7.76 9.20
N ILE A 35 -3.73 8.23 8.27
CA ILE A 35 -2.32 7.84 8.10
C ILE A 35 -1.42 9.06 8.27
N TRP A 36 -0.12 8.84 8.41
CA TRP A 36 0.84 9.92 8.72
C TRP A 36 1.40 10.62 7.49
N GLU A 37 1.25 10.02 6.31
CA GLU A 37 1.70 10.59 5.05
C GLU A 37 0.86 11.79 4.65
N THR A 38 1.55 12.87 4.30
CA THR A 38 0.96 14.12 3.84
C THR A 38 1.46 14.46 2.43
N PRO A 39 0.76 15.33 1.68
CA PRO A 39 1.28 15.83 0.40
C PRO A 39 2.70 16.42 0.55
N PRO A 40 3.64 16.12 -0.36
CA PRO A 40 3.47 15.44 -1.65
C PRO A 40 3.66 13.90 -1.63
N GLN A 41 3.67 13.27 -0.45
CA GLN A 41 3.90 11.83 -0.26
C GLN A 41 2.61 11.03 -0.07
N LEU A 42 1.44 11.68 -0.01
CA LEU A 42 0.14 11.03 -0.01
C LEU A 42 -0.34 10.78 -1.45
N TYR A 43 -0.43 9.53 -1.88
CA TYR A 43 -0.69 9.17 -3.28
C TYR A 43 -2.10 8.60 -3.55
N ILE A 44 -2.78 8.18 -2.50
CA ILE A 44 -4.11 7.59 -2.58
C ILE A 44 -5.20 8.67 -2.54
N LYS A 45 -6.21 8.54 -3.39
CA LYS A 45 -7.32 9.52 -3.51
C LYS A 45 -8.59 9.09 -2.82
N ARG A 46 -8.88 7.79 -2.88
CA ARG A 46 -10.05 7.17 -2.29
C ARG A 46 -9.71 5.76 -1.89
N VAL A 47 -10.28 5.30 -0.78
CA VAL A 47 -10.22 3.90 -0.37
C VAL A 47 -11.60 3.41 0.03
N VAL A 48 -11.96 2.22 -0.43
CA VAL A 48 -13.13 1.49 0.04
C VAL A 48 -12.64 0.26 0.79
N ILE A 49 -13.00 0.14 2.06
CA ILE A 49 -12.70 -1.02 2.88
C ILE A 49 -13.98 -1.84 3.02
N VAL A 50 -13.87 -3.14 2.76
CA VAL A 50 -14.97 -4.09 2.88
C VAL A 50 -14.59 -5.12 3.94
N GLU A 51 -15.32 -5.08 5.04
CA GLU A 51 -15.23 -6.01 6.17
C GLU A 51 -16.42 -6.99 6.09
N PRO A 52 -16.29 -8.12 5.37
CA PRO A 52 -17.37 -9.10 5.30
C PRO A 52 -17.52 -9.82 6.65
N ARG A 53 -18.73 -10.32 6.93
CA ARG A 53 -18.98 -11.16 8.12
C ARG A 53 -18.15 -12.44 8.12
N GLU A 54 -17.90 -12.98 6.92
CA GLU A 54 -17.09 -14.17 6.70
C GLU A 54 -16.11 -13.93 5.55
N GLY A 55 -14.85 -14.34 5.73
CA GLY A 55 -13.80 -14.20 4.73
C GLY A 55 -12.78 -13.11 5.06
N ALA A 56 -11.95 -12.79 4.06
CA ALA A 56 -10.88 -11.81 4.21
C ALA A 56 -11.39 -10.38 4.03
N ILE A 57 -10.85 -9.46 4.83
CA ILE A 57 -11.08 -8.01 4.66
C ILE A 57 -10.34 -7.54 3.41
N ILE A 58 -10.99 -6.68 2.65
CA ILE A 58 -10.54 -6.21 1.34
C ILE A 58 -10.45 -4.68 1.37
N ALA A 59 -9.45 -4.12 0.68
CA ALA A 59 -9.37 -2.69 0.40
C ALA A 59 -9.28 -2.45 -1.12
N LEU A 60 -9.98 -1.42 -1.59
CA LEU A 60 -9.88 -0.92 -2.96
C LEU A 60 -9.41 0.52 -2.92
N GLY A 61 -8.16 0.77 -3.31
CA GLY A 61 -7.57 2.11 -3.35
C GLY A 61 -7.49 2.66 -4.77
N THR A 62 -7.71 3.96 -4.93
CA THR A 62 -7.51 4.66 -6.21
C THR A 62 -6.29 5.57 -6.15
N VAL A 63 -5.44 5.49 -7.17
CA VAL A 63 -4.31 6.40 -7.40
C VAL A 63 -4.52 7.09 -8.74
N ILE A 64 -4.42 8.43 -8.75
CA ILE A 64 -4.46 9.22 -9.98
C ILE A 64 -3.04 9.68 -10.28
N VAL A 65 -2.48 9.23 -11.39
CA VAL A 65 -1.08 9.50 -11.73
C VAL A 65 -0.96 10.91 -12.29
N THR A 66 -0.29 11.79 -11.57
CA THR A 66 -0.09 13.18 -11.99
C THR A 66 1.26 13.36 -12.68
N GLU A 67 1.42 14.50 -13.36
CA GLU A 67 2.73 14.87 -13.89
C GLU A 67 3.80 15.05 -12.81
N SER A 68 3.42 15.57 -11.63
CA SER A 68 4.35 15.80 -10.53
C SER A 68 4.96 14.50 -10.00
N MET A 69 4.20 13.40 -9.99
CA MET A 69 4.68 12.07 -9.59
C MET A 69 5.68 11.49 -10.60
N CYS A 70 5.61 11.89 -11.86
CA CYS A 70 6.49 11.42 -12.92
C CYS A 70 7.65 12.40 -13.22
N ASN A 71 7.74 13.49 -12.47
CA ASN A 71 8.74 14.52 -12.74
C ASN A 71 10.14 13.95 -12.50
N GLY A 72 11.03 14.12 -13.49
CA GLY A 72 12.37 13.53 -13.46
C GLY A 72 12.43 12.02 -13.77
N HIS A 73 11.30 11.35 -13.98
CA HIS A 73 11.26 9.92 -14.31
C HIS A 73 10.40 9.68 -15.57
N PHE A 74 10.94 9.86 -16.76
CA PHE A 74 12.24 10.43 -17.11
C PHE A 74 12.02 11.79 -17.81
N PRO A 75 13.02 12.69 -17.87
CA PRO A 75 12.83 14.05 -18.37
C PRO A 75 12.12 14.17 -19.74
N PHE A 76 12.35 13.22 -20.65
CA PHE A 76 11.72 13.18 -21.99
C PHE A 76 10.68 12.06 -22.14
N PHE A 77 10.46 11.26 -21.11
CA PHE A 77 9.54 10.13 -21.11
C PHE A 77 8.92 9.96 -19.71
N LYS A 78 7.89 10.76 -19.40
CA LYS A 78 7.21 10.74 -18.10
C LYS A 78 6.50 9.40 -17.89
N MET A 79 6.89 8.69 -16.84
CA MET A 79 6.26 7.45 -16.41
C MET A 79 6.34 7.32 -14.88
N LEU A 80 5.39 6.64 -14.26
CA LEU A 80 5.35 6.49 -12.82
C LEU A 80 6.54 5.64 -12.33
N PRO A 81 7.36 6.14 -11.39
CA PRO A 81 8.38 5.33 -10.74
C PRO A 81 7.77 4.15 -10.00
N LEU A 82 8.38 2.97 -10.11
CA LEU A 82 7.94 1.79 -9.36
C LEU A 82 7.96 2.03 -7.85
N ALA A 83 8.88 2.87 -7.35
CA ALA A 83 8.93 3.25 -5.94
C ALA A 83 7.68 4.00 -5.48
N ILE A 84 7.18 4.96 -6.27
CA ILE A 84 5.94 5.70 -5.95
C ILE A 84 4.73 4.76 -6.02
N LEU A 85 4.70 3.86 -7.02
CA LEU A 85 3.65 2.84 -7.10
C LEU A 85 3.66 1.95 -5.84
N ALA A 86 4.83 1.47 -5.43
CA ALA A 86 4.98 0.63 -4.25
C ALA A 86 4.53 1.36 -2.96
N GLN A 87 4.84 2.66 -2.84
CA GLN A 87 4.40 3.49 -1.72
C GLN A 87 2.88 3.69 -1.71
N ALA A 88 2.28 3.98 -2.87
CA ALA A 88 0.84 4.13 -2.98
C ALA A 88 0.09 2.83 -2.64
N VAL A 89 0.60 1.69 -3.12
CA VAL A 89 0.12 0.36 -2.72
C VAL A 89 0.29 0.17 -1.21
N GLY A 90 1.45 0.53 -0.67
CA GLY A 90 1.74 0.57 0.77
C GLY A 90 0.67 1.27 1.60
N GLN A 91 0.26 2.47 1.20
CA GLN A 91 -0.74 3.28 1.90
C GLN A 91 -2.14 2.65 1.89
N VAL A 92 -2.53 1.96 0.80
CA VAL A 92 -3.81 1.24 0.77
C VAL A 92 -3.81 0.10 1.80
N GLY A 93 -2.71 -0.63 1.91
CA GLY A 93 -2.61 -1.72 2.88
C GLY A 93 -2.49 -1.21 4.31
N GLU A 94 -1.87 -0.06 4.55
CA GLU A 94 -1.86 0.57 5.87
C GLU A 94 -3.28 0.83 6.39
N LEU A 95 -4.13 1.44 5.55
CA LEU A 95 -5.53 1.67 5.88
C LEU A 95 -6.31 0.38 6.13
N LEU A 96 -6.03 -0.66 5.32
CA LEU A 96 -6.61 -1.99 5.53
C LEU A 96 -6.22 -2.53 6.91
N ILE A 97 -4.95 -2.49 7.29
CA ILE A 97 -4.48 -2.98 8.59
C ILE A 97 -5.02 -2.14 9.75
N LEU A 98 -5.09 -0.82 9.59
CA LEU A 98 -5.67 0.07 10.61
C LEU A 98 -7.14 -0.29 10.87
N SER A 99 -7.94 -0.53 9.82
CA SER A 99 -9.35 -0.92 9.98
C SER A 99 -9.56 -2.19 10.81
N MET A 100 -8.61 -3.12 10.76
CA MET A 100 -8.66 -4.38 11.50
C MET A 100 -8.42 -4.23 12.99
N ASN A 101 -7.63 -3.22 13.39
CA ASN A 101 -7.22 -3.06 14.77
C ASN A 101 -8.29 -2.38 15.64
N GLY A 102 -9.49 -2.12 15.10
CA GLY A 102 -10.56 -1.37 15.77
C GLY A 102 -10.25 0.12 15.99
N ASN A 103 -8.99 0.51 15.77
CA ASN A 103 -8.55 1.88 15.71
C ASN A 103 -8.87 2.39 14.32
N ASN A 104 -9.91 3.22 14.22
CA ASN A 104 -10.26 3.93 12.99
C ASN A 104 -9.16 4.95 12.60
N GLY A 105 -7.90 4.55 12.43
CA GLY A 105 -6.70 5.34 12.10
C GLY A 105 -6.82 6.81 12.49
N SER A 106 -6.14 7.27 13.51
CA SER A 106 -6.06 8.72 13.70
C SER A 106 -4.60 9.04 13.89
N HIS A 107 -4.18 10.25 13.53
CA HIS A 107 -2.92 10.80 14.04
C HIS A 107 -2.79 10.70 15.58
N ASN A 108 -3.89 10.44 16.29
CA ASN A 108 -3.88 10.15 17.72
C ASN A 108 -3.56 8.68 18.08
N ASN A 109 -3.31 7.82 17.09
CA ASN A 109 -2.93 6.43 17.30
C ASN A 109 -1.40 6.31 17.21
N ASP A 110 -0.80 5.82 18.30
CA ASP A 110 0.64 5.58 18.34
C ASP A 110 1.09 4.48 17.37
N LYS A 111 0.18 3.66 16.83
CA LYS A 111 0.52 2.52 15.96
C LYS A 111 0.43 2.85 14.48
N VAL A 112 1.55 2.68 13.78
CA VAL A 112 1.68 2.85 12.33
C VAL A 112 2.09 1.52 11.68
N PRO A 113 1.24 0.93 10.82
CA PRO A 113 1.62 -0.22 10.01
C PRO A 113 2.64 0.19 8.94
N ILE A 114 3.88 -0.28 9.06
CA ILE A 114 4.92 -0.04 8.05
C ILE A 114 5.14 -1.27 7.19
N VAL A 115 5.33 -1.06 5.89
CA VAL A 115 5.75 -2.14 4.99
C VAL A 115 7.20 -2.51 5.30
N ILE A 116 7.45 -3.76 5.67
CA ILE A 116 8.81 -4.28 5.96
C ILE A 116 9.31 -5.26 4.90
N LYS A 117 8.41 -5.79 4.08
CA LYS A 117 8.75 -6.80 3.06
C LYS A 117 7.71 -6.80 1.94
N ALA A 118 8.19 -6.93 0.71
CA ALA A 118 7.39 -7.30 -0.43
C ALA A 118 7.95 -8.58 -1.05
N SER A 119 7.08 -9.54 -1.37
CA SER A 119 7.43 -10.80 -2.01
C SER A 119 6.57 -11.02 -3.25
N GLU A 120 7.13 -11.77 -4.20
CA GLU A 120 6.42 -12.22 -5.41
C GLU A 120 5.79 -11.10 -6.23
N VAL A 121 6.54 -10.03 -6.50
CA VAL A 121 6.10 -8.99 -7.43
C VAL A 121 6.12 -9.57 -8.85
N ARG A 122 4.95 -9.72 -9.45
CA ARG A 122 4.78 -10.22 -10.81
C ARG A 122 4.21 -9.12 -11.69
N SER A 123 4.98 -8.69 -12.67
CA SER A 123 4.42 -7.88 -13.77
C SER A 123 3.57 -8.79 -14.65
N MET A 124 2.32 -8.40 -14.85
CA MET A 124 1.40 -9.13 -15.72
C MET A 124 1.43 -8.44 -17.09
N SER A 125 2.16 -9.02 -18.04
CA SER A 125 1.93 -8.70 -19.44
C SER A 125 0.53 -9.18 -19.81
N ASN A 126 -0.22 -8.38 -20.58
CA ASN A 126 -1.57 -8.73 -21.03
C ASN A 126 -1.64 -10.21 -21.47
N LYS A 127 -2.55 -10.98 -20.84
CA LYS A 127 -2.93 -12.32 -21.29
C LYS A 127 -3.62 -12.17 -22.66
N GLY A 128 -2.81 -12.12 -23.73
CA GLY A 128 -3.29 -11.87 -25.08
C GLY A 128 -2.22 -11.70 -26.16
N GLY A 129 -0.93 -11.72 -25.80
CA GLY A 129 0.15 -11.95 -26.77
C GLY A 129 0.50 -10.80 -27.73
N THR A 130 -0.20 -9.67 -27.75
CA THR A 130 0.05 -8.62 -28.76
C THR A 130 0.08 -7.17 -28.26
N LYS A 131 0.11 -6.90 -26.95
CA LYS A 131 0.34 -5.53 -26.45
C LYS A 131 1.52 -5.49 -25.49
N GLN A 132 2.51 -4.69 -25.88
CA GLN A 132 3.71 -4.29 -25.15
C GLN A 132 3.42 -4.05 -23.66
N ARG A 133 4.38 -4.37 -22.76
CA ARG A 133 4.29 -4.03 -21.33
C ARG A 133 3.97 -2.54 -21.21
N ARG A 134 2.80 -2.21 -20.65
CA ARG A 134 2.34 -0.82 -20.52
C ARG A 134 3.07 -0.16 -19.35
N PHE A 135 3.69 0.97 -19.63
CA PHE A 135 4.14 1.90 -18.60
C PHE A 135 2.95 2.68 -18.07
N VAL A 136 2.95 2.94 -16.77
CA VAL A 136 1.97 3.82 -16.15
C VAL A 136 2.40 5.26 -16.37
N ILE A 137 1.53 6.11 -16.90
CA ILE A 137 1.84 7.47 -17.33
C ILE A 137 0.90 8.51 -16.68
N PRO A 138 1.25 9.82 -16.71
CA PRO A 138 0.33 10.87 -16.25
C PRO A 138 -1.05 10.76 -16.91
N GLY A 139 -2.10 10.88 -16.10
CA GLY A 139 -3.49 10.68 -16.50
C GLY A 139 -4.04 9.27 -16.25
N ASP A 140 -3.18 8.27 -16.05
CA ASP A 140 -3.64 6.93 -15.70
C ASP A 140 -4.33 6.91 -14.33
N HIS A 141 -5.42 6.14 -14.24
CA HIS A 141 -6.12 5.85 -13.00
C HIS A 141 -5.86 4.41 -12.60
N LEU A 142 -5.23 4.21 -11.45
CA LEU A 142 -4.93 2.89 -10.93
C LEU A 142 -5.96 2.47 -9.90
N LEU A 143 -6.35 1.21 -9.95
CA LEU A 143 -7.10 0.55 -8.88
C LEU A 143 -6.18 -0.47 -8.21
N VAL A 144 -5.98 -0.31 -6.91
CA VAL A 144 -5.25 -1.24 -6.05
C VAL A 144 -6.28 -2.08 -5.30
N PHE A 145 -6.38 -3.36 -5.66
CA PHE A 145 -7.23 -4.33 -4.96
C PHE A 145 -6.37 -5.12 -3.98
N MET A 146 -6.67 -5.02 -2.69
CA MET A 146 -5.93 -5.70 -1.63
C MET A 146 -6.79 -6.67 -0.84
N THR A 147 -6.18 -7.77 -0.42
CA THR A 147 -6.81 -8.76 0.45
C THR A 147 -5.87 -9.13 1.58
N HIS A 148 -6.34 -9.06 2.82
CA HIS A 148 -5.60 -9.57 3.96
C HIS A 148 -5.55 -11.10 3.91
N ILE A 149 -4.35 -11.68 3.96
CA ILE A 149 -4.16 -13.13 3.83
C ILE A 149 -3.81 -13.82 5.16
N GLY A 150 -3.43 -13.06 6.18
CA GLY A 150 -3.10 -13.59 7.50
C GLY A 150 -1.99 -12.79 8.16
N GLY A 151 -1.63 -13.17 9.39
CA GLY A 151 -0.61 -12.47 10.15
C GLY A 151 -0.26 -13.21 11.43
N ARG A 152 0.95 -12.98 11.95
CA ARG A 152 1.45 -13.52 13.22
C ARG A 152 2.39 -12.50 13.87
N PHE A 153 2.48 -12.53 15.20
CA PHE A 153 3.44 -11.71 15.96
C PHE A 153 3.41 -10.20 15.64
N GLY A 154 2.20 -9.64 15.46
CA GLY A 154 2.05 -8.21 15.12
C GLY A 154 2.38 -7.86 13.66
N MET A 155 2.70 -8.85 12.83
CA MET A 155 2.81 -8.70 11.39
C MET A 155 1.51 -9.06 10.70
N HIS A 156 1.21 -8.35 9.61
CA HIS A 156 0.08 -8.61 8.74
C HIS A 156 0.56 -8.78 7.31
N GLU A 157 0.06 -9.77 6.62
CA GLU A 157 0.41 -10.05 5.25
C GLU A 157 -0.81 -9.81 4.36
N VAL A 158 -0.60 -9.10 3.24
CA VAL A 158 -1.65 -8.77 2.28
C VAL A 158 -1.20 -9.16 0.87
N LYS A 159 -2.16 -9.50 0.02
CA LYS A 159 -1.97 -9.60 -1.43
C LYS A 159 -2.53 -8.37 -2.11
N ALA A 160 -1.90 -7.94 -3.20
CA ALA A 160 -2.35 -6.80 -3.98
C ALA A 160 -2.36 -7.11 -5.47
N ASP A 161 -3.44 -6.73 -6.16
CA ASP A 161 -3.50 -6.65 -7.61
C ASP A 161 -3.68 -5.18 -8.01
N ILE A 162 -2.83 -4.70 -8.90
CA ILE A 162 -2.85 -3.34 -9.43
C ILE A 162 -3.41 -3.38 -10.84
N TYR A 163 -4.47 -2.63 -11.07
CA TYR A 163 -5.14 -2.52 -12.36
C TYR A 163 -4.92 -1.13 -12.97
N VAL A 164 -4.77 -1.10 -14.30
CA VAL A 164 -4.77 0.12 -15.12
C VAL A 164 -5.79 -0.12 -16.23
N GLU A 165 -6.79 0.76 -16.36
CA GLU A 165 -7.88 0.61 -17.35
C GLU A 165 -8.51 -0.81 -17.34
N ASP A 166 -8.27 -1.62 -18.38
CA ASP A 166 -8.93 -2.90 -18.61
C ASP A 166 -8.12 -4.12 -18.16
N GLY A 167 -6.94 -3.94 -17.56
CA GLY A 167 -6.02 -5.04 -17.26
C GLY A 167 -5.31 -4.97 -15.92
N ILE A 168 -4.89 -6.14 -15.43
CA ILE A 168 -3.94 -6.26 -14.32
C ILE A 168 -2.56 -5.84 -14.85
N MET A 169 -1.97 -4.83 -14.23
CA MET A 169 -0.61 -4.37 -14.50
C MET A 169 0.42 -5.17 -13.70
N ALA A 170 0.15 -5.39 -12.41
CA ALA A 170 1.02 -6.15 -11.54
C ALA A 170 0.23 -6.81 -10.39
N SER A 171 0.80 -7.88 -9.87
CA SER A 171 0.35 -8.56 -8.65
C SER A 171 1.50 -8.66 -7.67
N ILE A 172 1.20 -8.53 -6.37
CA ILE A 172 2.13 -8.70 -5.26
C ILE A 172 1.56 -9.81 -4.38
N GLY A 173 2.29 -10.93 -4.31
CA GLY A 173 1.85 -12.15 -3.63
C GLY A 173 1.96 -12.12 -2.11
N GLY A 174 2.75 -11.20 -1.55
CA GLY A 174 2.84 -11.00 -0.11
C GLY A 174 3.55 -9.70 0.26
N LEU A 175 2.79 -8.72 0.71
CA LEU A 175 3.25 -7.46 1.28
C LEU A 175 3.06 -7.54 2.79
N THR A 176 4.15 -7.50 3.55
CA THR A 176 4.14 -7.66 5.00
C THR A 176 4.24 -6.31 5.68
N TYR A 177 3.26 -6.03 6.53
CA TYR A 177 3.20 -4.89 7.42
C TYR A 177 3.62 -5.30 8.82
N TYR A 178 4.29 -4.40 9.52
CA TYR A 178 4.57 -4.52 10.95
C TYR A 178 4.05 -3.27 11.66
N ASN A 179 3.26 -3.46 12.71
CA ASN A 179 2.75 -2.35 13.50
C ASN A 179 3.87 -1.81 14.40
N VAL A 180 4.32 -0.59 14.15
CA VAL A 180 5.28 0.08 15.03
C VAL A 180 4.61 1.14 15.87
N GLU A 181 5.05 1.28 17.11
CA GLU A 181 4.61 2.35 17.99
C GLU A 181 5.51 3.58 17.81
N LEU A 182 4.96 4.70 17.33
CA LEU A 182 5.69 5.95 17.08
C LEU A 182 6.40 6.47 18.32
N LYS A 183 5.83 6.29 19.51
CA LYS A 183 6.48 6.62 20.78
C LYS A 183 7.85 5.95 20.97
N ASN A 184 8.17 4.91 20.21
CA ASN A 184 9.49 4.26 20.23
C ASN A 184 10.54 5.05 19.43
N PHE A 185 10.11 5.89 18.49
CA PHE A 185 11.00 6.69 17.65
C PHE A 185 11.09 8.14 18.09
N TRP A 186 10.06 8.68 18.75
CA TRP A 186 10.00 10.09 19.11
C TRP A 186 9.80 10.25 20.62
N GLU A 187 10.37 11.31 21.20
CA GLU A 187 10.08 11.82 22.54
C GLU A 187 9.68 13.28 22.44
N VAL A 188 8.77 13.72 23.32
CA VAL A 188 8.48 15.15 23.45
C VAL A 188 9.41 15.72 24.50
N ARG A 189 10.23 16.70 24.13
CA ARG A 189 11.05 17.50 25.05
C ARG A 189 10.70 18.96 24.84
N ASP A 190 10.38 19.66 25.94
CA ASP A 190 10.05 21.09 25.92
C ASP A 190 8.94 21.50 24.92
N GLY A 191 7.98 20.60 24.67
CA GLY A 191 6.87 20.84 23.75
C GLY A 191 7.17 20.56 22.28
N GLU A 192 8.39 20.16 21.94
CA GLU A 192 8.80 19.78 20.59
C GLU A 192 8.96 18.26 20.45
N SER A 193 8.52 17.71 19.31
CA SER A 193 8.70 16.30 18.99
C SER A 193 10.11 16.05 18.45
N MET A 194 10.90 15.28 19.18
CA MET A 194 12.31 14.99 18.89
C MET A 194 12.49 13.50 18.57
N VAL A 195 13.34 13.15 17.59
CA VAL A 195 13.70 11.74 17.34
C VAL A 195 14.59 11.25 18.47
N LYS A 196 14.24 10.10 19.09
CA LYS A 196 15.05 9.43 20.10
C LYS A 196 16.37 8.97 19.47
N GLN A 197 17.49 9.53 19.93
CA GLN A 197 18.84 9.22 19.42
C GLN A 197 19.22 7.72 19.54
N ASP A 198 18.62 6.99 20.49
CA ASP A 198 18.84 5.56 20.73
C ASP A 198 17.55 4.72 20.53
N SER A 199 16.80 4.95 19.47
CA SER A 199 15.53 4.22 19.21
C SER A 199 15.69 2.69 19.04
N GLY A 200 16.92 2.15 19.05
CA GLY A 200 17.19 0.71 19.14
C GLY A 200 16.64 -0.12 17.98
N PHE A 201 16.14 0.53 16.92
CA PHE A 201 15.59 -0.14 15.74
C PHE A 201 16.70 -0.83 14.96
N ARG A 202 17.01 -2.06 15.36
CA ARG A 202 17.75 -3.01 14.55
C ARG A 202 16.70 -3.80 13.77
N LEU A 203 16.65 -3.62 12.44
CA LEU A 203 15.97 -4.58 11.58
C LEU A 203 16.50 -5.98 11.96
N PRO A 204 15.65 -7.02 12.04
CA PRO A 204 16.14 -8.38 12.23
C PRO A 204 17.02 -8.72 11.03
N VAL A 205 18.33 -8.57 11.21
CA VAL A 205 19.33 -9.06 10.26
C VAL A 205 19.19 -10.57 10.27
N SER A 206 18.81 -11.15 9.13
CA SER A 206 19.02 -12.58 8.91
C SER A 206 20.50 -12.85 9.14
N GLU A 207 20.83 -13.75 10.06
CA GLU A 207 22.20 -14.15 10.36
C GLU A 207 22.91 -14.52 9.05
N GLY A 208 23.85 -13.66 8.63
CA GLY A 208 24.65 -13.89 7.43
C GLY A 208 24.69 -12.72 6.46
N SER A 209 25.35 -11.63 6.82
CA SER A 209 26.20 -10.91 5.86
C SER A 209 27.27 -10.12 6.59
N GLN A 210 28.51 -10.42 6.24
CA GLN A 210 29.72 -9.94 6.87
C GLN A 210 29.97 -8.45 6.61
N THR A 211 30.69 -7.88 7.58
CA THR A 211 31.35 -6.58 7.63
C THR A 211 31.98 -6.16 6.29
N ILE A 212 31.47 -5.08 5.70
CA ILE A 212 32.24 -4.33 4.70
C ILE A 212 33.18 -3.39 5.48
N GLN A 213 34.46 -3.72 5.49
CA GLN A 213 35.52 -2.79 5.88
C GLN A 213 35.49 -1.59 4.92
N ARG A 214 35.44 -0.38 5.48
CA ARG A 214 35.65 0.84 4.70
C ARG A 214 37.09 0.86 4.20
N VAL A 215 37.25 0.94 2.89
CA VAL A 215 38.49 1.33 2.23
C VAL A 215 38.38 2.82 1.90
N ALA A 216 39.50 3.51 2.16
CA ALA A 216 39.81 4.94 2.05
C ALA A 216 39.38 5.80 3.25
#